data_AF-A0A180FVI0-F1
#
_entry.id   AF-A0A180FVI0-F1
#
_cell.length_a   1.000
_cell.length_b   1.000
_cell.length_c   1.000
_cell.angle_alpha   90.00
_cell.angle_beta   90.00
_cell.angle_gamma   90.00
#
_symmetry.space_group_name_H-M   'P 1'
#
loop_
_entity.id
_entity.type
_entity.pdbx_description
1 polymer ?
#
loop_
_entity_poly.entity_id
_entity_poly.type
_entity_poly.pdbx_seq_one_letter_code
_entity_poly.pdbx_strand_id
1 'polypeptide(L)'
;MYAGHYSSGRVFCVGDAVHRHPPTNGLGSNTSIQDAYNLCWKLKLVLEGHAAPSLLETYSAERQPVGKQIVTRANKSIGDFPPIFEAVGLVASTDPAEARKAIAARKAPTAEGKARRKKLYEAIANKSYEFNCHGVELNQRYGSTAV
;
A
#
# COMPACT_ATOMS: atom_id res chain seq x y z
N MET A 1 10.23 0.11 -3.67
CA MET A 1 11.53 0.33 -3.00
C MET A 1 11.27 1.05 -1.67
N TYR A 2 12.01 0.70 -0.61
CA TYR A 2 11.98 1.44 0.66
C TYR A 2 13.40 1.56 1.22
N ALA A 3 13.70 2.62 1.96
CA ALA A 3 14.98 2.82 2.62
C ALA A 3 15.12 1.93 3.87
N GLY A 4 16.33 1.46 4.16
CA GLY A 4 16.64 0.69 5.38
C GLY A 4 16.72 1.56 6.64
N HIS A 5 17.04 2.84 6.48
CA HIS A 5 17.09 3.85 7.54
C HIS A 5 16.57 5.18 6.98
N TYR A 6 15.86 5.96 7.80
CA TYR A 6 15.23 7.22 7.38
C TYR A 6 16.05 8.44 7.76
N SER A 7 17.06 8.26 8.59
CA SER A 7 17.96 9.31 9.07
C SER A 7 19.41 8.85 9.03
N SER A 8 20.31 9.83 8.91
CA SER A 8 21.76 9.67 9.08
C SER A 8 22.32 10.96 9.64
N GLY A 9 22.79 10.92 10.89
CA GLY A 9 23.23 12.10 11.63
C GLY A 9 22.13 13.15 11.71
N ARG A 10 22.36 14.32 11.10
CA ARG A 10 21.41 15.45 11.13
C ARG A 10 20.49 15.53 9.91
N VAL A 11 20.54 14.53 9.01
CA VAL A 11 19.73 14.48 7.80
C VAL A 11 18.58 13.50 8.02
N PHE A 12 17.36 13.95 7.73
CA PHE A 12 16.13 13.17 7.85
C PHE A 12 15.37 13.23 6.53
N CYS A 13 15.02 12.07 5.99
CA CYS A 13 14.26 11.96 4.75
C CYS A 13 12.82 11.53 5.06
N VAL A 14 11.85 12.09 4.33
CA VAL A 14 10.41 11.84 4.48
C VAL A 14 9.79 11.48 3.12
N GLY A 15 8.65 10.80 3.13
CA GLY A 15 7.85 10.59 1.91
C GLY A 15 8.55 9.77 0.82
N ASP A 16 8.34 10.14 -0.44
CA ASP A 16 8.87 9.44 -1.63
C ASP A 16 10.41 9.32 -1.68
N ALA A 17 11.13 10.09 -0.84
CA ALA A 17 12.56 9.92 -0.66
C ALA A 17 12.92 8.58 -0.01
N VAL A 18 12.01 7.99 0.78
CA VAL A 18 12.25 6.80 1.61
C VAL A 18 11.27 5.65 1.37
N HIS A 19 10.14 5.90 0.69
CA HIS A 19 9.22 4.85 0.25
C HIS A 19 8.68 5.16 -1.15
N ARG A 20 8.91 4.25 -2.11
CA ARG A 20 8.45 4.37 -3.51
C ARG A 20 7.68 3.13 -3.91
N HIS A 21 6.46 3.31 -4.38
CA HIS A 21 5.56 2.22 -4.73
C HIS A 21 4.52 2.67 -5.77
N PRO A 22 3.80 1.72 -6.40
CA PRO A 22 2.67 2.06 -7.27
C PRO A 22 1.58 2.85 -6.51
N PRO A 23 0.69 3.57 -7.22
CA PRO A 23 -0.37 4.37 -6.58
C PRO A 23 -1.49 3.52 -5.95
N THR A 24 -1.45 2.19 -6.11
CA THR A 24 -2.41 1.26 -5.52
C THR A 24 -2.51 1.48 -4.00
N ASN A 25 -3.73 1.33 -3.47
CA ASN A 25 -4.13 1.69 -2.09
C ASN A 25 -4.13 3.19 -1.72
N GLY A 26 -3.51 4.10 -2.49
CA GLY A 26 -3.49 5.53 -2.14
C GLY A 26 -2.70 5.88 -0.86
N LEU A 27 -1.72 5.05 -0.48
CA LEU A 27 -1.02 5.18 0.82
C LEU A 27 0.10 6.23 0.83
N GLY A 28 0.66 6.60 -0.32
CA GLY A 28 1.90 7.39 -0.40
C GLY A 28 1.77 8.77 0.24
N SER A 29 0.87 9.62 -0.27
CA SER A 29 0.68 10.99 0.24
C SER A 29 0.31 11.02 1.74
N ASN A 30 -0.60 10.13 2.16
CA ASN A 30 -1.00 9.99 3.56
C ASN A 30 0.20 9.65 4.46
N THR A 31 1.05 8.72 4.02
CA THR A 31 2.22 8.28 4.80
C THR A 31 3.29 9.37 4.83
N SER A 32 3.50 10.11 3.73
CA SER A 32 4.42 11.25 3.68
C SER A 32 4.04 12.35 4.68
N ILE A 33 2.75 12.65 4.81
CA ILE A 33 2.25 13.60 5.81
C ILE A 33 2.51 13.09 7.24
N GLN A 34 2.25 11.80 7.48
CA GLN A 34 2.50 11.18 8.78
C GLN A 34 3.99 11.11 9.15
N ASP A 35 4.89 10.93 8.18
CA ASP A 35 6.33 10.98 8.40
C ASP A 35 6.75 12.36 8.93
N ALA A 36 6.30 13.42 8.25
CA ALA A 36 6.56 14.80 8.68
C ALA A 36 5.95 15.06 10.06
N TYR A 37 4.71 14.61 10.30
CA TYR A 37 4.04 14.77 11.58
C TYR A 37 4.80 14.09 12.73
N ASN A 38 5.35 12.89 12.51
CA ASN A 38 6.16 12.20 13.52
C ASN A 38 7.47 12.92 13.84
N LEU A 39 8.11 13.54 12.83
CA LEU A 39 9.43 14.14 12.96
C LEU A 39 9.42 15.56 13.54
N CYS A 40 8.47 16.41 13.11
CA CYS A 40 8.52 17.86 13.38
C CYS A 40 8.51 18.21 14.88
N TRP A 41 7.68 17.54 15.69
CA TRP A 41 7.63 17.84 17.13
C TRP A 41 8.90 17.36 17.85
N LYS A 42 9.50 16.25 17.41
CA LYS A 42 10.77 15.74 17.96
C LYS A 42 11.91 16.72 17.69
N LEU A 43 11.98 17.25 16.45
CA LEU A 43 12.93 18.29 16.08
C LEU A 43 12.76 19.54 16.96
N LYS A 44 11.53 20.03 17.14
CA LYS A 44 11.25 21.18 18.00
C LYS A 44 11.79 20.97 19.42
N LEU A 45 11.45 19.85 20.07
CA LEU A 45 11.89 19.59 21.44
C LEU A 45 13.41 19.51 21.58
N VAL A 46 14.10 18.92 20.60
CA VAL A 46 15.57 18.84 20.61
C VAL A 46 16.21 20.21 20.37
N LEU A 47 15.68 21.00 19.43
CA LEU A 47 16.18 22.35 19.13
C LEU A 47 15.97 23.32 20.30
N GLU A 48 14.90 23.16 21.07
CA GLU A 48 14.61 23.97 22.26
C GLU A 48 15.33 23.46 23.53
N GLY A 49 16.09 22.36 23.43
CA GLY A 49 16.79 21.76 24.58
C GLY A 49 15.88 21.05 25.58
N HIS A 50 14.61 20.82 25.21
CA HIS A 50 13.63 20.08 26.03
C HIS A 50 13.77 18.55 25.91
N ALA A 51 14.48 18.06 24.88
CA ALA A 51 14.76 16.64 24.69
C ALA A 51 16.20 16.40 24.25
N ALA A 52 16.75 15.24 24.60
CA ALA A 52 18.06 14.81 24.13
C ALA A 52 18.03 14.46 22.63
N PRO A 53 19.15 14.59 21.89
CA PRO A 53 19.22 14.23 20.48
C PRO A 53 18.80 12.79 20.16
N SER A 54 18.92 11.87 21.13
CA SER A 54 18.47 10.48 21.01
C SER A 54 16.96 10.32 20.73
N LEU A 55 16.14 11.34 21.04
CA LEU A 55 14.72 11.35 20.62
C LEU A 55 14.58 11.28 19.10
N LEU A 56 15.52 11.86 18.33
CA LEU A 56 15.44 11.86 16.87
C LEU A 56 15.72 10.48 16.26
N GLU A 57 16.48 9.63 16.96
CA GLU A 57 16.73 8.25 16.51
C GLU A 57 15.44 7.41 16.46
N THR A 58 14.45 7.77 17.27
CA THR A 58 13.14 7.10 17.29
C THR A 58 12.36 7.29 15.98
N TYR A 59 12.65 8.35 15.19
CA TYR A 59 11.99 8.59 13.91
C TYR A 59 12.19 7.41 12.95
N SER A 60 13.44 6.97 12.76
CA SER A 60 13.69 5.83 11.87
C SER A 60 13.14 4.53 12.45
N ALA A 61 13.21 4.32 13.76
CA ALA A 61 12.66 3.12 14.41
C ALA A 61 11.14 3.00 14.21
N GLU A 62 10.42 4.13 14.23
CA GLU A 62 8.96 4.16 14.14
C GLU A 62 8.45 4.20 12.69
N ARG A 63 9.08 4.99 11.83
CA ARG A 63 8.56 5.29 10.49
C ARG A 63 9.09 4.37 9.40
N GLN A 64 10.30 3.83 9.56
CA GLN A 64 10.86 2.89 8.57
C GLN A 64 10.02 1.62 8.42
N PRO A 65 9.53 0.97 9.49
CA PRO A 65 8.65 -0.20 9.37
C PRO A 65 7.34 0.11 8.64
N VAL A 66 6.77 1.31 8.85
CA VAL A 66 5.55 1.76 8.16
C VAL A 66 5.81 1.92 6.66
N GLY A 67 6.90 2.57 6.27
CA GLY A 67 7.28 2.70 4.87
C GLY A 67 7.49 1.36 4.16
N LYS A 68 8.13 0.40 4.84
CA LYS A 68 8.23 -0.98 4.34
C LYS A 68 6.85 -1.60 4.15
N GLN A 69 5.96 -1.46 5.14
CA GLN A 69 4.61 -2.02 5.11
C GLN A 69 3.80 -1.50 3.91
N ILE A 70 3.77 -0.18 3.68
CA ILE A 70 2.98 0.41 2.59
C ILE A 70 3.52 0.01 1.22
N VAL A 71 4.85 -0.07 1.06
CA VAL A 71 5.47 -0.48 -0.20
C VAL A 71 5.13 -1.93 -0.51
N THR A 72 5.26 -2.83 0.47
CA THR A 72 4.90 -4.25 0.29
C THR A 72 3.40 -4.39 -0.01
N ARG A 73 2.52 -3.67 0.69
CA ARG A 73 1.08 -3.74 0.45
C ARG A 73 0.69 -3.22 -0.93
N ALA A 74 1.17 -2.06 -1.34
CA ALA A 74 0.87 -1.48 -2.66
C ALA A 74 1.33 -2.42 -3.80
N ASN A 75 2.53 -3.00 -3.69
CA ASN A 75 3.02 -3.97 -4.67
C ASN A 75 2.21 -5.28 -4.68
N LYS A 76 1.68 -5.72 -3.55
CA LYS A 76 0.75 -6.85 -3.55
C LYS A 76 -0.56 -6.50 -4.24
N SER A 77 -1.10 -5.31 -4.01
CA SER A 77 -2.40 -4.90 -4.57
C SER A 77 -2.39 -4.77 -6.10
N ILE A 78 -1.27 -4.33 -6.70
CA ILE A 78 -1.13 -4.36 -8.17
C ILE A 78 -1.15 -5.80 -8.71
N GLY A 79 -0.49 -6.73 -8.01
CA GLY A 79 -0.51 -8.17 -8.33
C GLY A 79 -1.86 -8.85 -8.10
N ASP A 80 -2.75 -8.26 -7.29
CA ASP A 80 -4.10 -8.77 -7.04
C ASP A 80 -5.10 -8.39 -8.18
N PHE A 81 -4.66 -7.64 -9.21
CA PHE A 81 -5.53 -7.17 -10.32
C PHE A 81 -5.76 -8.19 -11.47
N PRO A 82 -4.74 -8.91 -11.98
CA PRO A 82 -4.89 -9.85 -13.10
C PRO A 82 -6.02 -10.89 -12.97
N PRO A 83 -6.30 -11.48 -11.78
CA PRO A 83 -7.37 -12.46 -11.63
C PRO A 83 -8.76 -11.95 -12.05
N ILE A 84 -9.02 -10.65 -11.98
CA ILE A 84 -10.28 -10.06 -12.45
C ILE A 84 -10.41 -10.22 -13.96
N PHE A 85 -9.36 -9.89 -14.71
CA PHE A 85 -9.35 -10.00 -16.17
C PHE A 85 -9.38 -11.45 -16.64
N GLU A 86 -8.67 -12.33 -15.94
CA GLU A 86 -8.72 -13.78 -16.17
C GLU A 86 -10.14 -14.33 -15.99
N ALA A 87 -10.84 -13.91 -14.93
CA ALA A 87 -12.20 -14.38 -14.65
C ALA A 87 -13.23 -13.97 -15.72
N VAL A 88 -12.98 -12.89 -16.46
CA VAL A 88 -13.82 -12.46 -17.60
C VAL A 88 -13.23 -12.81 -18.97
N GLY A 89 -12.11 -13.53 -19.01
CA GLY A 89 -11.47 -14.01 -20.24
C GLY A 89 -10.77 -12.93 -21.07
N LEU A 90 -10.42 -11.79 -20.47
CA LEU A 90 -9.79 -10.66 -21.16
C LEU A 90 -8.27 -10.80 -21.37
N VAL A 91 -7.67 -11.89 -20.89
CA VAL A 91 -6.26 -12.20 -21.08
C VAL A 91 -5.99 -13.10 -22.29
N ALA A 92 -7.04 -13.67 -22.90
CA ALA A 92 -6.91 -14.70 -23.94
C ALA A 92 -6.77 -14.14 -25.37
N SER A 93 -7.18 -12.88 -25.60
CA SER A 93 -7.15 -12.26 -26.92
C SER A 93 -7.10 -10.75 -26.80
N THR A 94 -6.40 -10.09 -27.71
CA THR A 94 -6.41 -8.63 -27.89
C THR A 94 -7.50 -8.16 -28.84
N ASP A 95 -8.23 -9.08 -29.49
CA ASP A 95 -9.35 -8.75 -30.38
C ASP A 95 -10.55 -8.24 -29.55
N PRO A 96 -11.02 -7.00 -29.78
CA PRO A 96 -12.18 -6.45 -29.08
C PRO A 96 -13.48 -7.24 -29.28
N ALA A 97 -13.66 -7.94 -30.41
CA ALA A 97 -14.84 -8.76 -30.63
C ALA A 97 -14.85 -10.00 -29.72
N GLU A 98 -13.73 -10.72 -29.66
CA GLU A 98 -13.55 -11.87 -28.76
C GLU A 98 -13.58 -11.46 -27.28
N ALA A 99 -13.01 -10.30 -26.93
CA ALA A 99 -13.10 -9.74 -25.58
C ALA A 99 -14.56 -9.50 -25.15
N ARG A 100 -15.38 -8.88 -26.01
CA ARG A 100 -16.82 -8.65 -25.74
C ARG A 100 -17.57 -9.97 -25.57
N LYS A 101 -17.29 -10.96 -26.43
CA LYS A 101 -17.88 -12.30 -26.35
C LYS A 101 -17.50 -13.01 -25.05
N ALA A 102 -16.24 -12.93 -24.63
CA ALA A 102 -15.75 -13.52 -23.38
C ALA A 102 -16.43 -12.92 -22.15
N ILE A 103 -16.57 -11.58 -22.11
CA ILE A 103 -17.32 -10.87 -21.06
C ILE A 103 -18.79 -11.30 -21.07
N ALA A 104 -19.42 -11.36 -22.25
CA ALA A 104 -20.84 -11.72 -22.39
C ALA A 104 -21.14 -13.14 -21.92
N ALA A 105 -20.23 -14.10 -22.17
CA ALA A 105 -20.38 -15.50 -21.76
C ALA A 105 -20.57 -15.67 -20.24
N ARG A 106 -20.08 -14.74 -19.41
CA ARG A 106 -20.34 -14.73 -17.96
C ARG A 106 -21.84 -14.64 -17.62
N LYS A 107 -22.65 -14.06 -18.49
CA LYS A 107 -24.10 -13.88 -18.31
C LYS A 107 -24.91 -15.14 -18.66
N ALA A 108 -24.31 -16.12 -19.33
CA ALA A 108 -25.03 -17.31 -19.77
C ALA A 108 -25.62 -18.10 -18.58
N PRO A 109 -26.84 -18.64 -18.71
CA PRO A 109 -27.47 -19.49 -17.70
C PRO A 109 -26.95 -20.93 -17.78
N THR A 110 -25.63 -21.10 -17.84
CA THR A 110 -24.94 -22.40 -17.96
C THR A 110 -24.06 -22.66 -16.73
N ALA A 111 -23.62 -23.92 -16.56
CA ALA A 111 -22.66 -24.29 -15.51
C ALA A 111 -21.34 -23.52 -15.65
N GLU A 112 -20.85 -23.34 -16.88
CA GLU A 112 -19.68 -22.52 -17.17
C GLU A 112 -19.88 -21.05 -16.81
N GLY A 113 -21.03 -20.47 -17.18
CA GLY A 113 -21.39 -19.10 -16.80
C GLY A 113 -21.41 -18.92 -15.28
N LYS A 114 -21.95 -19.89 -14.53
CA LYS A 114 -21.94 -19.91 -13.06
C LYS A 114 -20.51 -19.96 -12.51
N ALA A 115 -19.65 -20.81 -13.07
CA ALA A 115 -18.25 -20.93 -12.66
C ALA A 115 -17.46 -19.61 -12.91
N ARG A 116 -17.66 -18.98 -14.08
CA ARG A 116 -17.06 -17.67 -14.40
C ARG A 116 -17.50 -16.58 -13.43
N ARG A 117 -18.81 -16.52 -13.10
CA ARG A 117 -19.32 -15.58 -12.09
C ARG A 117 -18.68 -15.81 -10.73
N LYS A 118 -18.58 -17.06 -10.27
CA LYS A 118 -17.94 -17.40 -9.00
C LYS A 118 -16.48 -16.92 -8.95
N LYS A 119 -15.68 -17.24 -9.98
CA LYS A 119 -14.29 -16.77 -10.08
C LYS A 119 -14.17 -15.24 -10.04
N LEU A 120 -15.06 -14.53 -10.74
CA LEU A 120 -15.06 -13.08 -10.73
C LEU A 120 -15.40 -12.52 -9.34
N TYR A 121 -16.38 -13.11 -8.64
CA TYR A 121 -16.70 -12.70 -7.26
C TYR A 121 -15.52 -12.88 -6.32
N GLU A 122 -14.84 -14.03 -6.40
CA GLU A 122 -13.65 -14.31 -5.58
C GLU A 122 -12.51 -13.33 -5.88
N ALA A 123 -12.27 -13.03 -7.17
CA ALA A 123 -11.26 -12.05 -7.59
C ALA A 123 -11.58 -10.63 -7.09
N ILE A 124 -12.84 -10.19 -7.21
CA ILE A 124 -13.29 -8.88 -6.70
C ILE A 124 -13.18 -8.84 -5.17
N ALA A 125 -13.59 -9.90 -4.48
CA ALA A 125 -13.52 -9.97 -3.02
C ALA A 125 -12.07 -9.85 -2.53
N ASN A 126 -11.12 -10.53 -3.18
CA ASN A 126 -9.69 -10.38 -2.89
C ASN A 126 -9.21 -8.93 -3.13
N LYS A 127 -9.65 -8.31 -4.24
CA LYS A 127 -9.29 -6.95 -4.60
C LYS A 127 -9.88 -5.89 -3.66
N SER A 128 -10.98 -6.20 -2.98
CA SER A 128 -11.63 -5.31 -2.00
C SER A 128 -10.66 -4.78 -0.94
N TYR A 129 -9.65 -5.58 -0.56
CA TYR A 129 -8.63 -5.15 0.41
C TYR A 129 -7.75 -4.00 -0.10
N GLU A 130 -7.66 -3.74 -1.40
CA GLU A 130 -7.00 -2.53 -1.89
C GLU A 130 -7.71 -1.25 -1.43
N PHE A 131 -9.03 -1.29 -1.40
CA PHE A 131 -9.90 -0.14 -1.13
C PHE A 131 -10.38 -0.07 0.33
N ASN A 132 -10.14 -1.14 1.09
CA ASN A 132 -10.59 -1.29 2.47
C ASN A 132 -9.45 -1.77 3.39
N CYS A 133 -8.23 -1.27 3.19
CA CYS A 133 -7.07 -1.65 3.99
C CYS A 133 -6.95 -0.84 5.30
N HIS A 134 -8.06 -0.65 6.01
CA HIS A 134 -8.16 0.18 7.23
C HIS A 134 -7.09 -0.17 8.28
N GLY A 135 -6.75 -1.46 8.43
CA GLY A 135 -5.68 -1.89 9.33
C GLY A 135 -4.30 -1.36 8.91
N VAL A 136 -4.01 -1.28 7.62
CA VAL A 136 -2.76 -0.69 7.11
C VAL A 136 -2.77 0.83 7.29
N GLU A 137 -3.94 1.46 7.12
CA GLU A 137 -4.10 2.91 7.24
C GLU A 137 -3.93 3.41 8.69
N LEU A 138 -4.45 2.69 9.68
CA LEU A 138 -4.57 3.19 11.06
C LEU A 138 -3.91 2.36 12.16
N ASN A 139 -3.47 1.11 11.90
CA ASN A 139 -2.84 0.30 12.95
C ASN A 139 -1.32 0.47 13.01
N GLN A 140 -0.82 1.71 12.94
CA GLN A 140 0.57 1.94 13.30
C GLN A 140 0.76 1.56 14.78
N ARG A 141 1.78 0.74 15.03
CA ARG A 141 2.22 0.36 16.36
C ARG A 141 3.71 0.60 16.41
N TYR A 142 4.11 1.53 17.27
CA TYR A 142 5.49 1.94 17.41
C TYR A 142 6.14 1.18 18.55
N GLY A 143 7.38 0.74 18.33
CA GLY A 143 8.26 0.24 19.36
C GLY A 143 9.55 1.04 19.29
N SER A 144 9.73 1.96 20.23
CA SER A 144 10.90 2.83 20.29
C SER A 144 11.14 3.23 21.75
N THR A 145 12.11 4.09 22.02
CA THR A 145 12.28 4.66 23.36
C THR A 145 11.34 5.84 23.65
N ALA A 146 10.52 6.25 22.68
CA ALA A 146 9.53 7.31 22.85
C ALA A 146 8.12 6.80 23.25
N VAL A 147 7.87 5.49 23.19
CA VAL A 147 6.60 4.82 23.55
C VAL A 147 6.80 3.40 24.06
#